data_AF-A0A8T7B669-F1
#
_entry.id   AF-A0A8T7B669-F1
#
_cell.length_a   1.000
_cell.length_b   1.000
_cell.length_c   1.000
_cell.angle_alpha   90.00
_cell.angle_beta   90.00
_cell.angle_gamma   90.00
#
_symmetry.space_group_name_H-M   'P 1'
#
loop_
_entity.id
_entity.type
_entity.pdbx_description
1 polymer ?
#
loop_
_entity_poly.entity_id
_entity_poly.type
_entity_poly.pdbx_seq_one_letter_code
_entity_poly.pdbx_strand_id
1 'polypeptide(L)'
;VSLGYNTRFYRAVLVEELERDHIRTARAYGTPPAKVLYKHVLKNSLIPIITRIMFSIPLIVISGSLIVESYFGIPGVGKVTYDAITSGDQPILKAVVGLTAVLFVLTLLATDILYRAVDPRVTLK
;
A
#
# COMPACT_ATOMS: atom_id res chain seq x y z
N VAL A 1 -14.44 9.09 -7.86
CA VAL A 1 -13.43 8.72 -8.88
C VAL A 1 -12.44 7.63 -8.41
N SER A 2 -12.20 7.43 -7.10
CA SER A 2 -11.25 6.43 -6.58
C SER A 2 -11.59 4.95 -6.87
N LEU A 3 -12.86 4.53 -6.72
CA LEU A 3 -13.23 3.11 -6.82
C LEU A 3 -12.99 2.50 -8.21
N GLY A 4 -13.28 3.23 -9.29
CA GLY A 4 -13.11 2.72 -10.66
C GLY A 4 -11.64 2.47 -11.03
N TYR A 5 -10.72 3.33 -10.56
CA TYR A 5 -9.29 3.15 -10.77
C TYR A 5 -8.77 1.93 -9.99
N ASN A 6 -9.19 1.76 -8.73
CA ASN A 6 -8.77 0.62 -7.90
C ASN A 6 -9.23 -0.71 -8.49
N THR A 7 -10.49 -0.80 -8.96
CA THR A 7 -11.00 -2.02 -9.59
C THR A 7 -10.25 -2.38 -10.88
N ARG A 8 -9.91 -1.39 -11.72
CA ARG A 8 -9.10 -1.63 -12.93
C ARG A 8 -7.69 -2.11 -12.59
N PHE A 9 -7.07 -1.53 -11.57
CA PHE A 9 -5.75 -1.94 -11.11
C PHE A 9 -5.75 -3.39 -10.60
N TYR A 10 -6.67 -3.74 -9.69
CA TYR A 10 -6.77 -5.11 -9.16
C TYR A 10 -7.06 -6.13 -10.25
N ARG A 11 -7.93 -5.79 -11.22
CA ARG A 11 -8.19 -6.66 -12.36
C ARG A 11 -6.94 -6.84 -13.24
N ALA A 12 -6.20 -5.77 -13.51
CA ALA A 12 -4.98 -5.86 -14.34
C ALA A 12 -3.94 -6.79 -13.69
N VAL A 13 -3.68 -6.62 -12.39
CA VAL A 13 -2.75 -7.47 -11.64
C VAL A 13 -3.15 -8.94 -11.68
N LEU A 14 -4.44 -9.25 -11.54
CA LEU A 14 -4.93 -10.64 -11.61
C LEU A 14 -4.81 -11.25 -13.00
N VAL A 15 -5.08 -10.47 -14.05
CA VAL A 15 -4.97 -10.93 -15.45
C VAL A 15 -3.51 -11.20 -15.81
N GLU A 16 -2.61 -10.29 -15.44
CA GLU A 16 -1.17 -10.45 -15.69
C GLU A 16 -0.61 -11.69 -14.98
N GLU A 17 -1.06 -11.97 -13.74
CA GLU A 17 -0.63 -13.16 -13.02
C GLU A 17 -1.17 -14.45 -13.63
N LEU A 18 -2.37 -14.42 -14.21
CA LEU A 18 -2.98 -15.56 -14.92
C LEU A 18 -2.26 -15.90 -16.24
N GLU A 19 -1.63 -14.92 -16.88
CA GLU A 19 -0.90 -15.10 -18.15
C GLU A 19 0.52 -15.66 -17.97
N ARG A 20 1.02 -15.74 -16.73
CA ARG A 20 2.37 -16.26 -16.46
C ARG A 20 2.52 -17.75 -16.75
N ASP A 21 3.72 -18.13 -17.19
CA ASP A 21 4.04 -19.49 -17.63
C ASP A 21 3.82 -20.55 -16.55
N HIS A 22 4.09 -20.24 -15.27
CA HIS A 22 3.88 -21.18 -14.17
C HIS A 22 2.39 -21.59 -14.01
N ILE A 23 1.45 -20.73 -14.41
CA ILE A 23 0.01 -21.01 -14.39
C ILE A 23 -0.39 -21.85 -15.60
N ARG A 24 0.20 -21.57 -16.77
CA ARG A 24 -0.01 -22.36 -17.99
C ARG A 24 0.47 -23.79 -17.79
N THR A 25 1.63 -23.96 -17.15
CA THR A 25 2.15 -25.27 -16.74
C THR A 25 1.22 -25.96 -15.73
N ALA A 26 0.79 -25.27 -14.67
CA ALA A 26 -0.12 -25.85 -13.67
C ALA A 26 -1.46 -26.32 -14.28
N ARG A 27 -1.97 -25.59 -15.29
CA ARG A 27 -3.16 -25.98 -16.05
C ARG A 27 -2.90 -27.18 -16.97
N ALA A 28 -1.73 -27.25 -17.61
CA ALA A 28 -1.33 -28.41 -18.42
C ALA A 28 -1.19 -29.70 -17.60
N TYR A 29 -0.79 -29.60 -16.33
CA TYR A 29 -0.78 -30.72 -15.37
C TYR A 29 -2.17 -31.12 -14.85
N GLY A 30 -3.26 -30.48 -15.31
CA GLY A 30 -4.63 -30.83 -14.91
C GLY A 30 -5.07 -30.31 -13.54
N THR A 31 -4.38 -29.31 -12.98
CA THR A 31 -4.77 -28.72 -11.69
C THR A 31 -6.12 -28.00 -11.83
N PRO A 32 -7.09 -28.25 -10.93
CA PRO A 32 -8.40 -27.60 -11.02
C PRO A 32 -8.27 -26.06 -10.92
N PRO A 33 -9.03 -25.30 -11.72
CA PRO A 33 -8.88 -23.85 -11.85
C PRO A 33 -9.10 -23.11 -10.52
N ALA A 34 -9.98 -23.61 -9.65
CA ALA A 34 -10.18 -23.04 -8.32
C ALA A 34 -8.90 -23.11 -7.46
N LYS A 35 -8.17 -24.24 -7.52
CA LYS A 35 -6.94 -24.43 -6.73
C LYS A 35 -5.81 -23.53 -7.26
N VAL A 36 -5.72 -23.33 -8.57
CA VAL A 36 -4.77 -22.42 -9.20
C VAL A 36 -5.06 -20.97 -8.80
N LEU A 37 -6.34 -20.57 -8.79
CA LEU A 37 -6.75 -19.22 -8.39
C LEU A 37 -6.40 -18.93 -6.92
N TYR A 38 -6.84 -19.76 -5.97
CA TYR A 38 -6.62 -19.49 -4.54
C TYR A 38 -5.17 -19.70 -4.09
N LYS A 39 -4.46 -20.68 -4.65
CA LYS A 39 -3.12 -21.06 -4.15
C LYS A 39 -1.98 -20.39 -4.89
N HIS A 40 -2.14 -20.04 -6.17
CA HIS A 40 -1.04 -19.52 -7.00
C HIS A 40 -1.30 -18.07 -7.40
N VAL A 41 -2.42 -17.79 -8.07
CA VAL A 41 -2.77 -16.43 -8.52
C VAL A 41 -2.91 -15.50 -7.32
N LEU A 42 -3.81 -15.81 -6.38
CA LEU A 42 -4.14 -14.90 -5.28
C LEU A 42 -2.93 -14.64 -4.38
N LYS A 43 -2.16 -15.69 -4.06
CA LYS A 43 -0.97 -15.56 -3.22
C LYS A 43 0.10 -14.68 -3.87
N ASN A 44 0.33 -14.80 -5.18
CA ASN A 44 1.34 -14.00 -5.87
C ASN A 44 0.86 -12.57 -6.18
N SER A 45 -0.40 -12.41 -6.57
CA SER A 45 -1.03 -11.10 -6.80
C SER A 45 -1.21 -10.29 -5.51
N LEU A 46 -1.21 -10.91 -4.33
CA LEU A 46 -1.29 -10.20 -3.05
C LEU A 46 -0.06 -9.34 -2.78
N ILE A 47 1.11 -9.68 -3.31
CA ILE A 47 2.35 -8.91 -3.13
C ILE A 47 2.16 -7.46 -3.62
N PRO A 48 1.85 -7.19 -4.90
CA PRO A 48 1.66 -5.81 -5.39
C PRO A 48 0.44 -5.11 -4.78
N ILE A 49 -0.60 -5.86 -4.37
CA ILE A 49 -1.76 -5.30 -3.68
C ILE A 49 -1.37 -4.77 -2.30
N ILE A 50 -0.62 -5.56 -1.53
CA ILE A 50 -0.11 -5.18 -0.21
C ILE A 50 0.81 -3.97 -0.33
N THR A 51 1.76 -3.99 -1.28
CA THR A 51 2.64 -2.83 -1.52
C THR A 51 1.84 -1.56 -1.69
N ARG A 52 0.81 -1.61 -2.53
CA ARG A 52 0.01 -0.45 -2.86
C ARG A 52 -0.77 0.09 -1.67
N ILE A 53 -1.37 -0.79 -0.87
CA ILE A 53 -2.10 -0.39 0.34
C ILE A 53 -1.12 0.23 1.35
N MET A 54 0.05 -0.38 1.53
CA MET A 54 1.05 0.13 2.46
C MET A 54 1.59 1.50 2.05
N PHE A 55 1.84 1.74 0.76
CA PHE A 55 2.23 3.08 0.27
C PHE A 55 1.13 4.14 0.47
N SER A 56 -0.15 3.74 0.49
CA SER A 56 -1.24 4.68 0.74
C SER A 56 -1.37 5.10 2.21
N ILE A 57 -0.90 4.30 3.16
CA ILE A 57 -1.06 4.58 4.60
C ILE A 57 -0.36 5.90 4.99
N PRO A 58 0.94 6.11 4.70
CA PRO A 58 1.62 7.36 5.04
C PRO A 58 0.98 8.57 4.34
N LEU A 59 0.57 8.42 3.07
CA LEU A 59 -0.15 9.46 2.35
C LEU A 59 -1.47 9.84 3.05
N ILE A 60 -2.23 8.87 3.53
CA ILE A 60 -3.48 9.12 4.26
C ILE A 60 -3.22 9.67 5.67
N VAL A 61 -2.17 9.26 6.36
CA VAL A 61 -1.90 9.78 7.71
C VAL A 61 -1.48 11.26 7.69
N ILE A 62 -0.85 11.70 6.60
CA ILE A 62 -0.25 13.04 6.49
C ILE A 62 -1.14 13.98 5.67
N SER A 63 -1.62 13.49 4.53
CA SER A 63 -2.46 14.24 3.59
C SER A 63 -3.94 13.89 3.74
N GLY A 64 -4.29 12.99 4.66
CA GLY A 64 -5.58 12.30 4.75
C GLY A 64 -6.78 13.20 4.68
N SER A 65 -6.69 14.40 5.27
CA SER A 65 -7.56 15.45 4.81
C SER A 65 -7.19 16.83 5.35
N LEU A 66 -6.13 17.44 4.83
CA LEU A 66 -5.91 18.89 5.00
C LEU A 66 -7.20 19.68 4.72
N ILE A 67 -7.95 19.25 3.71
CA ILE A 67 -9.21 19.86 3.28
C ILE A 67 -10.31 19.67 4.34
N VAL A 68 -10.54 18.45 4.86
CA VAL A 68 -11.58 18.22 5.89
C VAL A 68 -11.14 18.81 7.24
N GLU A 69 -9.86 18.73 7.61
CA GLU A 69 -9.33 19.36 8.83
C GLU A 69 -9.53 20.88 8.81
N SER A 70 -9.24 21.52 7.67
CA SER A 70 -9.43 22.97 7.50
C SER A 70 -10.90 23.35 7.45
N TYR A 71 -11.73 22.57 6.76
CA TYR A 71 -13.15 22.88 6.56
C TYR A 71 -14.00 22.60 7.81
N PHE A 72 -13.72 21.52 8.54
CA PHE A 72 -14.44 21.13 9.76
C PHE A 72 -13.78 21.62 11.06
N GLY A 73 -12.66 22.34 10.97
CA GLY A 73 -11.97 22.91 12.13
C GLY A 73 -11.36 21.88 13.08
N ILE A 74 -11.16 20.64 12.62
CA ILE A 74 -10.62 19.55 13.43
C ILE A 74 -9.09 19.73 13.53
N PRO A 75 -8.49 19.75 14.73
CA PRO A 75 -7.05 19.84 14.88
C PRO A 75 -6.40 18.53 14.41
N GLY A 76 -5.64 18.60 13.32
CA GLY A 76 -4.94 17.47 12.74
C GLY A 76 -3.51 17.83 12.30
N VAL A 77 -2.72 16.80 12.01
CA VAL A 77 -1.31 16.94 11.63
C VAL A 77 -1.18 17.70 10.32
N GLY A 78 -2.14 17.54 9.40
CA GLY A 78 -2.17 18.28 8.14
C GLY A 78 -2.24 19.78 8.39
N LYS A 79 -3.25 20.24 9.14
CA LYS A 79 -3.45 21.66 9.44
C LYS A 79 -2.25 22.29 10.16
N VAL A 80 -1.66 21.62 11.15
CA VAL A 80 -0.45 22.08 11.85
C VAL A 80 0.73 22.26 10.89
N THR A 81 0.87 21.35 9.92
CA THR A 81 1.90 21.46 8.88
C THR A 81 1.68 22.69 8.00
N TYR A 82 0.43 22.93 7.58
CA TYR A 82 0.07 24.08 6.74
C TYR A 82 0.31 25.42 7.45
N ASP A 83 -0.07 25.51 8.72
CA ASP A 83 0.13 26.70 9.54
C ASP A 83 1.62 26.96 9.78
N ALA A 84 2.43 25.92 10.01
CA ALA A 84 3.88 26.02 10.16
C ALA A 84 4.58 26.50 8.86
N ILE A 85 4.09 26.09 7.69
CA ILE A 85 4.60 26.58 6.40
C ILE A 85 4.28 28.06 6.22
N THR A 86 3.05 28.47 6.52
CA THR A 86 2.60 29.86 6.36
C THR A 86 3.29 30.81 7.34
N SER A 87 3.52 30.36 8.57
CA SER A 87 4.20 31.13 9.62
C SER A 87 5.73 31.10 9.53
N GLY A 88 6.31 30.26 8.67
CA GLY A 88 7.76 30.10 8.55
C GLY A 88 8.42 29.40 9.75
N ASP A 89 7.64 28.67 10.56
CA ASP A 89 8.14 27.99 11.76
C ASP A 89 8.86 26.69 11.41
N GLN A 90 10.14 26.83 11.08
CA GLN A 90 11.01 25.74 10.63
C GLN A 90 11.16 24.59 11.66
N PRO A 91 11.28 24.85 12.98
CA PRO A 91 11.28 23.81 14.01
C PRO A 91 10.08 22.87 13.94
N ILE A 92 8.86 23.41 13.84
CA ILE A 92 7.62 22.61 13.79
C ILE A 92 7.58 21.78 12.51
N LEU A 93 7.93 22.40 11.38
CA LEU A 93 7.99 21.70 10.10
C LEU A 93 8.96 20.50 10.14
N LYS A 94 10.14 20.68 10.73
CA LYS A 94 11.12 19.59 10.91
C LYS A 94 10.58 18.47 11.80
N ALA A 95 9.87 18.79 12.88
CA ALA A 95 9.29 17.80 13.77
C ALA A 95 8.22 16.95 13.09
N VAL A 96 7.32 17.57 12.31
CA VAL A 96 6.29 16.88 11.53
C VAL A 96 6.92 15.96 10.48
N VAL A 97 7.89 16.48 9.71
CA VAL A 97 8.61 15.70 8.69
C VAL A 97 9.36 14.53 9.32
N GLY A 98 9.97 14.72 10.49
CA GLY A 98 10.64 13.66 11.24
C GLY A 98 9.68 12.56 11.69
N LEU A 99 8.53 12.93 12.30
CA LEU A 99 7.51 11.97 12.73
C LEU A 99 6.98 11.14 11.55
N THR A 100 6.78 11.79 10.41
CA THR A 100 6.26 11.15 9.21
C THR A 100 7.29 10.23 8.56
N ALA A 101 8.57 10.59 8.56
CA ALA A 101 9.64 9.69 8.16
C ALA A 101 9.69 8.42 9.03
N VAL A 102 9.54 8.56 10.35
CA VAL A 102 9.49 7.41 11.27
C VAL A 102 8.28 6.51 10.96
N LEU A 103 7.09 7.08 10.80
CA LEU A 103 5.90 6.33 10.42
C LEU A 103 6.04 5.63 9.07
N PHE A 104 6.72 6.26 8.11
CA PHE A 104 7.03 5.68 6.81
C PHE A 104 7.90 4.44 6.96
N VAL A 105 8.99 4.53 7.74
CA VAL A 105 9.88 3.40 8.03
C VAL A 105 9.12 2.27 8.74
N LEU A 106 8.27 2.59 9.72
CA LEU A 106 7.43 1.59 10.40
C LEU A 106 6.47 0.87 9.44
N THR A 107 5.88 1.61 8.50
CA THR A 107 4.98 1.03 7.49
C THR A 107 5.74 0.13 6.52
N LEU A 108 6.95 0.52 6.11
CA LEU A 108 7.82 -0.34 5.29
C LEU A 108 8.20 -1.62 6.03
N LEU A 109 8.63 -1.52 7.29
CA LEU A 109 8.92 -2.70 8.11
C LEU A 109 7.71 -3.62 8.27
N ALA A 110 6.51 -3.05 8.47
CA ALA A 110 5.27 -3.82 8.50
C ALA A 110 5.00 -4.51 7.16
N THR A 111 5.31 -3.85 6.04
CA THR A 111 5.20 -4.42 4.69
C THR A 111 6.10 -5.64 4.52
N ASP A 112 7.35 -5.54 4.95
CA ASP A 112 8.32 -6.65 4.86
C ASP A 112 7.89 -7.85 5.72
N ILE A 113 7.35 -7.59 6.92
CA ILE A 113 6.75 -8.64 7.77
C ILE A 113 5.54 -9.27 7.07
N LEU A 114 4.68 -8.47 6.43
CA LEU A 114 3.50 -8.97 5.75
C LEU A 114 3.86 -9.80 4.52
N TYR A 115 4.91 -9.43 3.78
CA TYR A 115 5.45 -10.26 2.71
C TYR A 115 5.95 -11.60 3.23
N ARG A 116 6.62 -11.64 4.38
CA ARG A 116 7.05 -12.91 5.00
C ARG A 116 5.86 -13.79 5.41
N ALA A 117 4.78 -13.20 5.90
CA ALA A 117 3.57 -13.93 6.27
C ALA A 117 2.82 -14.47 5.03
N VAL A 118 2.75 -13.66 3.96
CA VAL A 118 2.05 -14.04 2.73
C VAL A 118 2.88 -15.02 1.89
N ASP A 119 4.19 -14.87 1.82
CA ASP A 119 5.06 -15.83 1.16
C ASP A 119 6.28 -16.24 2.00
N PRO A 120 6.21 -17.36 2.75
CA PRO A 120 7.32 -17.87 3.55
C PRO A 120 8.53 -18.36 2.72
N ARG A 121 8.50 -18.26 1.38
CA ARG A 121 9.63 -18.58 0.49
C ARG A 121 10.55 -17.39 0.23
N VAL A 122 10.13 -16.16 0.55
CA VAL A 122 10.98 -14.97 0.46
C VAL A 122 11.98 -15.01 1.62
N THR A 123 13.06 -15.76 1.38
CA THR A 123 14.19 -15.87 2.30
C THR A 123 15.08 -14.67 2.02
N LEU A 124 15.23 -13.80 3.03
CA LEU A 124 16.19 -12.71 3.02
C LEU A 124 17.58 -13.28 2.72
N LYS A 125 18.22 -12.80 1.64
CA LYS A 125 19.66 -12.91 1.47
C LYS A 125 20.30 -11.62 1.96
#